data_AF-A0A2R6NU58-F1
#
_entry.id   AF-A0A2R6NU58-F1
#
_cell.length_a   1.000
_cell.length_b   1.000
_cell.length_c   1.000
_cell.angle_alpha   90.00
_cell.angle_beta   90.00
_cell.angle_gamma   90.00
#
_symmetry.space_group_name_H-M   'P 1'
#
loop_
_entity.id
_entity.type
_entity.pdbx_description
1 polymer ?
#
loop_
_entity_poly.entity_id
_entity_poly.type
_entity_poly.pdbx_seq_one_letter_code
_entity_poly.pdbx_strand_id
1 'polypeptide(L)'
;MPTVQRGYRMLIRILKHNYARWNGGIIAQGGPTNAQFTSIWTQLATKYASQPRVIFGIMNEPHDIPSVSTWVDSVQQAVNAIRAAGASNFLLLPGSSWSSAQAFPTEAGPLLVQVTDPLGDTSKLIFDVHQYLDSDNSGTHPDCTTDNTAIFTTLVSFLQANGNRQAILSETGGGNTASCETDVGTELALVKASYPTLLGFTMYVGLPLHGLM
;
A
#
# COMPACT_ATOMS: atom_id res chain seq x y z
N MET A 1 -28.58 28.40 -17.20
CA MET A 1 -28.40 27.17 -16.40
C MET A 1 -26.91 26.91 -16.28
N PRO A 2 -26.29 26.93 -15.09
CA PRO A 2 -24.86 26.67 -15.00
C PRO A 2 -24.61 25.18 -15.18
N THR A 3 -23.80 24.86 -16.18
CA THR A 3 -23.30 23.52 -16.47
C THR A 3 -22.44 23.05 -15.30
N VAL A 4 -22.89 22.04 -14.55
CA VAL A 4 -22.06 21.38 -13.55
C VAL A 4 -20.96 20.62 -14.29
N GLN A 5 -19.76 21.20 -14.34
CA GLN A 5 -18.56 20.48 -14.75
C GLN A 5 -18.29 19.41 -13.69
N ARG A 6 -18.71 18.17 -13.95
CA ARG A 6 -18.32 17.01 -13.13
C ARG A 6 -16.85 16.73 -13.36
N GLY A 7 -15.98 17.43 -12.63
CA GLY A 7 -14.56 17.08 -12.59
C GLY A 7 -14.37 15.64 -12.08
N TYR A 8 -13.44 14.90 -12.66
CA TYR A 8 -13.08 13.56 -12.20
C TYR A 8 -12.67 13.60 -10.72
N ARG A 9 -13.29 12.78 -9.87
CA ARG A 9 -12.97 12.65 -8.44
C ARG A 9 -11.76 11.75 -8.28
N MET A 10 -10.57 12.26 -8.60
CA MET A 10 -9.30 11.52 -8.45
C MET A 10 -8.70 11.71 -7.05
N LEU A 11 -8.24 10.62 -6.45
CA LEU A 11 -7.38 10.63 -5.26
C LEU A 11 -5.91 10.55 -5.70
N ILE A 12 -5.02 11.20 -4.97
CA ILE A 12 -3.59 11.27 -5.29
C ILE A 12 -2.82 10.58 -4.17
N ARG A 13 -2.09 9.51 -4.51
CA ARG A 13 -1.17 8.82 -3.59
C ARG A 13 0.20 9.48 -3.64
N ILE A 14 0.66 10.01 -2.51
CA ILE A 14 2.08 10.39 -2.33
C ILE A 14 2.77 9.18 -1.69
N LEU A 15 3.63 8.52 -2.45
CA LEU A 15 4.32 7.29 -2.05
C LEU A 15 5.84 7.50 -2.04
N LYS A 16 6.51 6.97 -1.02
CA LYS A 16 7.97 6.87 -1.00
C LYS A 16 8.43 5.56 -1.62
N HIS A 17 8.92 5.63 -2.86
CA HIS A 17 9.37 4.46 -3.61
C HIS A 17 10.83 4.08 -3.25
N ASN A 18 11.03 3.66 -2.01
CA ASN A 18 12.34 3.53 -1.38
C ASN A 18 12.60 2.19 -0.69
N TYR A 19 11.66 1.23 -0.71
CA TYR A 19 11.87 -0.14 -0.19
C TYR A 19 12.31 -0.19 1.29
N ALA A 20 11.78 0.73 2.10
CA ALA A 20 12.19 1.01 3.48
C ALA A 20 13.68 1.34 3.67
N ARG A 21 14.36 1.82 2.62
CA ARG A 21 15.80 2.05 2.58
C ARG A 21 16.19 3.44 2.09
N TRP A 22 17.39 3.85 2.46
CA TRP A 22 18.11 4.97 1.87
C TRP A 22 19.57 4.56 1.64
N ASN A 23 20.05 4.67 0.39
CA ASN A 23 21.40 4.24 -0.01
C ASN A 23 21.75 2.83 0.51
N GLY A 24 20.80 1.90 0.41
CA GLY A 24 20.94 0.50 0.85
C GLY A 24 20.69 0.24 2.34
N GLY A 25 20.79 1.25 3.20
CA GLY A 25 20.53 1.10 4.63
C GLY A 25 19.04 1.09 4.97
N ILE A 26 18.59 0.14 5.80
CA ILE A 26 17.19 -0.02 6.20
C ILE A 26 16.84 0.93 7.34
N ILE A 27 15.70 1.62 7.24
CA ILE A 27 15.21 2.55 8.26
C ILE A 27 15.18 1.86 9.64
N ALA A 28 15.79 2.53 10.63
CA ALA A 28 15.99 2.07 12.00
C ALA A 28 16.75 0.74 12.17
N GLN A 29 17.34 0.19 11.10
CA GLN A 29 17.98 -1.13 11.07
C GLN A 29 19.29 -1.10 10.27
N GLY A 30 20.11 -0.07 10.51
CA GLY A 30 21.40 0.14 9.83
C GLY A 30 21.40 1.26 8.79
N GLY A 31 20.23 1.82 8.48
CA GLY A 31 20.05 3.02 7.65
C GLY A 31 19.60 4.24 8.46
N PRO A 32 18.78 5.13 7.86
CA PRO A 32 18.29 6.34 8.53
C PRO A 32 17.54 6.02 9.83
N THR A 33 17.58 6.95 10.78
CA THR A 33 16.79 6.85 12.01
C THR A 33 15.31 7.12 11.76
N ASN A 34 14.44 6.73 12.68
CA ASN A 34 13.02 7.08 12.61
C ASN A 34 12.79 8.59 12.66
N ALA A 35 13.64 9.37 13.32
CA ALA A 35 13.55 10.84 13.30
C ALA A 35 13.79 11.41 11.89
N GLN A 36 14.77 10.87 11.16
CA GLN A 36 15.03 11.27 9.77
C GLN A 36 13.89 10.84 8.84
N PHE A 37 13.40 9.61 9.00
CA PHE A 37 12.27 9.10 8.22
C PHE A 37 11.00 9.94 8.43
N THR A 38 10.63 10.17 9.68
CA THR A 38 9.42 10.93 10.05
C THR A 38 9.53 12.42 9.70
N SER A 39 10.72 13.01 9.71
CA SER A 39 10.92 14.41 9.28
C SER A 39 10.40 14.69 7.86
N ILE A 40 10.58 13.73 6.94
CA ILE A 40 10.06 13.87 5.57
C ILE A 40 8.53 13.79 5.57
N TRP A 41 7.96 12.89 6.36
CA TRP A 41 6.52 12.75 6.49
C TRP A 41 5.86 13.96 7.15
N THR A 42 6.48 14.56 8.16
CA THR A 42 6.03 15.82 8.75
C THR A 42 5.96 16.92 7.68
N GLN A 43 7.01 17.11 6.87
CA GLN A 43 7.02 18.14 5.82
C GLN A 43 5.94 17.93 4.77
N LEU A 44 5.75 16.68 4.30
CA LEU A 44 4.70 16.33 3.35
C LEU A 44 3.30 16.53 3.95
N ALA A 45 3.09 16.08 5.19
CA ALA A 45 1.83 16.23 5.88
C ALA A 45 1.47 17.70 6.12
N THR A 46 2.41 18.53 6.59
CA THR A 46 2.20 19.97 6.74
C THR A 46 1.78 20.63 5.44
N LYS A 47 2.37 20.22 4.31
CA LYS A 47 2.02 20.78 2.99
C LYS A 47 0.65 20.33 2.49
N TYR A 48 0.27 19.08 2.76
CA TYR A 48 -0.89 18.42 2.13
C TYR A 48 -2.06 18.09 3.08
N ALA A 49 -2.00 18.49 4.35
CA ALA A 49 -3.04 18.22 5.36
C ALA A 49 -4.42 18.74 4.97
N SER A 50 -4.50 19.90 4.32
CA SER A 50 -5.76 20.53 3.89
C SER A 50 -6.32 19.98 2.57
N GLN A 51 -5.68 18.96 1.99
CA GLN A 51 -5.99 18.45 0.67
C GLN A 51 -6.67 17.08 0.83
N PRO A 52 -8.02 17.04 0.94
CA PRO A 52 -8.76 15.83 1.31
C PRO A 52 -8.69 14.70 0.27
N ARG A 53 -8.15 14.98 -0.92
CA ARG A 53 -7.93 14.01 -2.00
C ARG A 53 -6.55 13.36 -1.96
N VAL A 54 -5.66 13.81 -1.07
CA VAL A 54 -4.33 13.21 -0.90
C VAL A 54 -4.42 12.01 0.04
N ILE A 55 -3.78 10.92 -0.35
CA ILE A 55 -3.53 9.72 0.46
C ILE A 55 -2.01 9.61 0.64
N PHE A 56 -1.56 9.33 1.86
CA PHE A 56 -0.14 9.14 2.16
C PHE A 56 0.20 7.65 2.18
N GLY A 57 0.96 7.18 1.19
CA GLY A 57 1.52 5.83 1.19
C GLY A 57 2.88 5.83 1.88
N ILE A 58 2.97 5.23 3.07
CA ILE A 58 4.12 5.40 3.97
C ILE A 58 5.44 4.95 3.36
N MET A 59 5.43 3.85 2.60
CA MET A 59 6.60 3.29 1.93
C MET A 59 6.18 2.29 0.87
N ASN A 60 6.90 2.25 -0.24
CA ASN A 60 6.76 1.20 -1.24
C ASN A 60 7.55 -0.04 -0.80
N GLU A 61 6.91 -1.20 -0.85
CA GLU A 61 7.53 -2.53 -0.82
C GLU A 61 8.73 -2.70 0.12
N PRO A 62 8.58 -2.54 1.44
CA PRO A 62 9.61 -3.01 2.37
C PRO A 62 9.88 -4.51 2.14
N HIS A 63 11.14 -4.90 2.00
CA HIS A 63 11.56 -6.29 1.76
C HIS A 63 12.88 -6.59 2.45
N ASP A 64 13.21 -7.87 2.67
CA ASP A 64 14.43 -8.33 3.35
C ASP A 64 14.70 -7.56 4.65
N ILE A 65 13.65 -7.34 5.44
CA ILE A 65 13.70 -6.58 6.68
C ILE A 65 14.12 -7.52 7.82
N PRO A 66 15.26 -7.30 8.50
CA PRO A 66 15.71 -8.20 9.57
C PRO A 66 14.74 -8.32 10.74
N SER A 67 14.08 -7.21 11.10
CA SER A 67 13.10 -7.13 12.18
C SER A 67 11.83 -6.45 11.68
N VAL A 68 10.80 -7.26 11.39
CA VAL A 68 9.47 -6.76 10.98
C VAL A 68 8.83 -5.91 12.08
N SER A 69 9.03 -6.25 13.36
CA SER A 69 8.52 -5.43 14.47
C SER A 69 9.15 -4.05 14.50
N THR A 70 10.46 -3.94 14.30
CA THR A 70 11.14 -2.63 14.20
C THR A 70 10.64 -1.80 13.00
N TRP A 71 10.28 -2.47 11.89
CA TRP A 71 9.62 -1.79 10.78
C TRP A 71 8.22 -1.29 11.16
N VAL A 72 7.40 -2.11 11.81
CA VAL A 72 6.06 -1.69 12.28
C VAL A 72 6.15 -0.52 13.28
N ASP A 73 7.14 -0.50 14.16
CA ASP A 73 7.41 0.65 15.04
C ASP A 73 7.71 1.92 14.23
N SER A 74 8.44 1.78 13.13
CA SER A 74 8.76 2.89 12.22
C SER A 74 7.50 3.40 11.51
N VAL A 75 6.59 2.49 11.11
CA VAL A 75 5.26 2.83 10.56
C VAL A 75 4.42 3.59 11.59
N GLN A 76 4.35 3.13 12.85
CA GLN A 76 3.62 3.83 13.91
C GLN A 76 4.19 5.24 14.15
N GLN A 77 5.51 5.42 14.11
CA GLN A 77 6.13 6.74 14.22
C GLN A 77 5.78 7.66 13.05
N ALA A 78 5.70 7.13 11.82
CA ALA A 78 5.22 7.90 10.67
C ALA A 78 3.75 8.32 10.82
N VAL A 79 2.86 7.41 11.26
CA VAL A 79 1.46 7.74 11.57
C VAL A 79 1.39 8.90 12.57
N ASN A 80 2.11 8.81 13.68
CA ASN A 80 2.13 9.83 14.72
C ASN A 80 2.63 11.18 14.20
N ALA A 81 3.72 11.19 13.42
CA ALA A 81 4.29 12.40 12.86
C ALA A 81 3.36 13.08 11.84
N ILE A 82 2.65 12.30 11.01
CA ILE A 82 1.68 12.82 10.05
C ILE A 82 0.49 13.45 10.78
N ARG A 83 -0.04 12.79 11.82
CA ARG A 83 -1.14 13.35 12.62
C ARG A 83 -0.72 14.59 13.40
N ALA A 84 0.47 14.59 14.00
CA ALA A 84 1.01 15.75 14.71
C ALA A 84 1.19 16.98 13.80
N ALA A 85 1.39 16.77 12.49
CA ALA A 85 1.42 17.83 11.49
C ALA A 85 0.04 18.37 11.07
N GLY A 86 -1.05 17.86 11.67
CA GLY A 86 -2.44 18.32 11.45
C GLY A 86 -3.19 17.59 10.32
N ALA A 87 -2.62 16.54 9.74
CA ALA A 87 -3.24 15.83 8.63
C ALA A 87 -4.27 14.78 9.10
N SER A 88 -5.47 14.79 8.51
CA SER A 88 -6.53 13.79 8.71
C SER A 88 -6.75 12.88 7.48
N ASN A 89 -5.79 12.91 6.54
CA ASN A 89 -5.77 12.09 5.33
C ASN A 89 -5.75 10.57 5.64
N PHE A 90 -6.16 9.76 4.66
CA PHE A 90 -5.92 8.31 4.72
C PHE A 90 -4.42 8.01 4.64
N LEU A 91 -3.98 7.02 5.42
CA LEU A 91 -2.62 6.51 5.44
C LEU A 91 -2.63 5.06 4.94
N LEU A 92 -1.75 4.73 4.00
CA LEU A 92 -1.50 3.37 3.57
C LEU A 92 -0.30 2.81 4.34
N LEU A 93 -0.52 1.69 5.02
CA LEU A 93 0.42 1.04 5.92
C LEU A 93 0.99 -0.22 5.24
N PRO A 94 2.21 -0.17 4.69
CA PRO A 94 2.84 -1.32 4.03
C PRO A 94 3.40 -2.31 5.05
N GLY A 95 3.37 -3.59 4.66
CA GLY A 95 3.98 -4.70 5.38
C GLY A 95 5.49 -4.84 5.13
N SER A 96 5.93 -6.09 5.05
CA SER A 96 7.24 -6.55 4.61
C SER A 96 7.05 -7.43 3.37
N SER A 97 8.08 -8.14 2.92
CA SER A 97 8.03 -9.06 1.78
C SER A 97 7.39 -8.44 0.53
N TRP A 98 7.86 -7.25 0.16
CA TRP A 98 7.35 -6.48 -0.97
C TRP A 98 5.87 -6.12 -0.85
N SER A 99 5.40 -5.91 0.39
CA SER A 99 3.98 -5.70 0.70
C SER A 99 3.07 -6.83 0.20
N SER A 100 3.57 -8.06 0.03
CA SER A 100 2.79 -9.17 -0.54
C SER A 100 1.47 -9.42 0.21
N ALA A 101 0.35 -9.43 -0.52
CA ALA A 101 -0.96 -9.79 0.02
C ALA A 101 -0.98 -11.21 0.59
N GLN A 102 -0.20 -12.13 0.00
CA GLN A 102 -0.04 -13.50 0.46
C GLN A 102 0.69 -13.60 1.81
N ALA A 103 1.78 -12.85 1.98
CA ALA A 103 2.58 -12.89 3.21
C ALA A 103 1.94 -12.09 4.36
N PHE A 104 1.13 -11.08 4.02
CA PHE A 104 0.61 -10.12 5.01
C PHE A 104 -0.08 -10.78 6.23
N PRO A 105 -1.03 -11.73 6.08
CA PRO A 105 -1.74 -12.31 7.23
C PRO A 105 -0.85 -13.06 8.24
N THR A 106 0.33 -13.53 7.81
CA THR A 106 1.21 -14.38 8.63
C THR A 106 2.53 -13.71 9.02
N GLU A 107 2.87 -12.57 8.40
CA GLU A 107 4.10 -11.82 8.69
C GLU A 107 3.79 -10.48 9.38
N ALA A 108 3.64 -9.40 8.60
CA ALA A 108 3.51 -8.05 9.15
C ALA A 108 2.10 -7.76 9.69
N GLY A 109 1.06 -8.42 9.17
CA GLY A 109 -0.34 -8.19 9.50
C GLY A 109 -0.65 -8.25 11.00
N PRO A 110 -0.27 -9.33 11.72
CA PRO A 110 -0.50 -9.46 13.16
C PRO A 110 0.08 -8.33 14.02
N LEU A 111 1.13 -7.64 13.54
CA LEU A 111 1.73 -6.49 14.19
C LEU A 111 1.09 -5.18 13.71
N LEU A 112 0.86 -5.03 12.40
CA LEU A 112 0.26 -3.84 11.81
C LEU A 112 -1.18 -3.59 12.26
N VAL A 113 -1.94 -4.64 12.60
CA VAL A 113 -3.29 -4.48 13.17
C VAL A 113 -3.29 -3.77 14.53
N GLN A 114 -2.15 -3.75 15.22
CA GLN A 114 -1.96 -3.07 16.51
C GLN A 114 -1.55 -1.59 16.36
N VAL A 115 -1.22 -1.13 15.14
CA VAL A 115 -0.93 0.28 14.89
C VAL A 115 -2.18 1.11 15.16
N THR A 116 -2.01 2.13 15.99
CA THR A 116 -3.05 3.07 16.42
C THR A 116 -2.98 4.38 15.65
N ASP A 117 -4.11 5.06 15.55
CA ASP A 117 -4.19 6.42 15.00
C ASP A 117 -4.49 7.42 16.13
N PRO A 118 -3.68 8.50 16.29
CA PRO A 118 -4.01 9.61 17.18
C PRO A 118 -5.38 10.27 16.93
N LEU A 119 -6.04 10.03 15.78
CA LEU A 119 -7.42 10.46 15.54
C LEU A 119 -8.46 9.72 16.40
N GLY A 120 -8.09 8.64 17.08
CA GLY A 120 -8.95 7.91 18.02
C GLY A 120 -9.65 6.68 17.44
N ASP A 121 -9.58 6.47 16.13
CA ASP A 121 -10.04 5.25 15.44
C ASP A 121 -9.09 4.87 14.30
N THR A 122 -9.18 3.64 13.80
CA THR A 122 -8.31 3.13 12.74
C THR A 122 -8.93 3.23 11.34
N SER A 123 -10.04 3.95 11.17
CA SER A 123 -10.79 4.04 9.89
C SER A 123 -10.00 4.75 8.78
N LYS A 124 -8.97 5.50 9.14
CA LYS A 124 -8.05 6.18 8.22
C LYS A 124 -6.73 5.42 8.00
N LEU A 125 -6.56 4.27 8.64
CA LEU A 125 -5.38 3.42 8.51
C LEU A 125 -5.71 2.19 7.67
N ILE A 126 -5.32 2.24 6.39
CA ILE A 126 -5.58 1.21 5.39
C ILE A 126 -4.29 0.42 5.17
N PHE A 127 -4.36 -0.90 5.11
CA PHE A 127 -3.17 -1.69 4.78
C PHE A 127 -2.85 -1.62 3.29
N ASP A 128 -1.57 -1.45 2.99
CA ASP A 128 -1.05 -1.36 1.63
C ASP A 128 -0.50 -2.75 1.24
N VAL A 129 -1.16 -3.42 0.28
CA VAL A 129 -0.73 -4.74 -0.20
C VAL A 129 -0.54 -4.75 -1.71
N HIS A 130 0.44 -5.52 -2.17
CA HIS A 130 0.79 -5.73 -3.56
C HIS A 130 0.65 -7.21 -3.90
N GLN A 131 0.30 -7.53 -5.14
CA GLN A 131 0.29 -8.91 -5.62
C GLN A 131 0.36 -8.92 -7.15
N TYR A 132 1.30 -9.70 -7.70
CA TYR A 132 1.42 -9.99 -9.13
C TYR A 132 0.97 -11.42 -9.41
N LEU A 133 0.76 -11.72 -10.70
CA LEU A 133 0.12 -12.94 -11.17
C LEU A 133 1.09 -13.90 -11.87
N ASP A 134 2.34 -13.48 -12.08
CA ASP A 134 3.39 -14.33 -12.63
C ASP A 134 3.92 -15.32 -11.60
N SER A 135 4.66 -16.33 -12.08
CA SER A 135 5.01 -17.53 -11.31
C SER A 135 5.78 -17.30 -10.01
N ASP A 136 6.43 -16.15 -9.89
CA ASP A 136 7.23 -15.76 -8.71
C ASP A 136 6.77 -14.46 -8.06
N ASN A 137 5.57 -13.96 -8.41
CA ASN A 137 4.97 -12.75 -7.85
C ASN A 137 5.83 -11.49 -8.01
N SER A 138 6.69 -11.45 -9.04
CA SER A 138 7.63 -10.34 -9.28
C SER A 138 7.07 -9.28 -10.24
N GLY A 139 6.06 -9.63 -11.04
CA GLY A 139 5.56 -8.78 -12.11
C GLY A 139 6.54 -8.61 -13.27
N THR A 140 7.51 -9.51 -13.41
CA THR A 140 8.59 -9.42 -14.43
C THR A 140 8.38 -10.37 -15.61
N HIS A 141 7.46 -11.33 -15.51
CA HIS A 141 7.13 -12.24 -16.59
C HIS A 141 5.88 -11.78 -17.35
N PRO A 142 5.81 -12.05 -18.67
CA PRO A 142 4.68 -11.60 -19.49
C PRO A 142 3.39 -12.39 -19.21
N ASP A 143 3.50 -13.64 -18.78
CA ASP A 143 2.36 -14.53 -18.61
C ASP A 143 1.92 -14.62 -17.15
N CYS A 144 0.60 -14.62 -16.96
CA CYS A 144 -0.03 -14.88 -15.68
C CYS A 144 -0.21 -16.39 -15.49
N THR A 145 -0.08 -16.82 -14.24
CA THR A 145 -0.12 -18.24 -13.85
C THR A 145 -1.13 -18.51 -12.72
N THR A 146 -1.76 -17.46 -12.18
CA THR A 146 -2.73 -17.51 -11.10
C THR A 146 -3.63 -16.28 -11.13
N ASP A 147 -4.85 -16.41 -10.60
CA ASP A 147 -5.81 -15.32 -10.40
C ASP A 147 -5.77 -14.71 -8.99
N ASN A 148 -4.88 -15.21 -8.13
CA ASN A 148 -4.70 -14.82 -6.72
C ASN A 148 -5.98 -14.89 -5.84
N THR A 149 -7.05 -15.55 -6.28
CA THR A 149 -8.35 -15.53 -5.59
C THR A 149 -8.28 -16.14 -4.19
N ALA A 150 -7.52 -17.23 -4.03
CA ALA A 150 -7.28 -17.86 -2.73
C ALA A 150 -6.48 -16.95 -1.77
N ILE A 151 -5.53 -16.17 -2.30
CA ILE A 151 -4.72 -15.22 -1.53
C ILE A 151 -5.62 -14.11 -0.99
N PHE A 152 -6.42 -13.48 -1.85
CA PHE A 152 -7.31 -12.40 -1.42
C PHE A 152 -8.44 -12.90 -0.51
N THR A 153 -8.94 -14.12 -0.70
CA THR A 153 -9.91 -14.73 0.23
C THR A 153 -9.31 -14.89 1.63
N THR A 154 -8.05 -15.32 1.71
CA THR A 154 -7.31 -15.44 2.98
C THR A 154 -7.10 -14.07 3.62
N LEU A 155 -6.67 -13.08 2.83
CA LEU A 155 -6.48 -11.72 3.31
C LEU A 155 -7.79 -11.10 3.83
N VAL A 156 -8.89 -11.23 3.10
CA VAL A 156 -10.22 -10.74 3.53
C VAL A 156 -10.62 -11.35 4.87
N SER A 157 -10.45 -12.67 5.01
CA SER A 157 -10.75 -13.38 6.26
C SER A 157 -9.92 -12.86 7.43
N PHE A 158 -8.61 -12.65 7.21
CA PHE A 158 -7.71 -12.07 8.21
C PHE A 158 -8.17 -10.66 8.62
N LEU A 159 -8.48 -9.81 7.66
CA LEU A 159 -8.87 -8.42 7.91
C LEU A 159 -10.19 -8.30 8.68
N GLN A 160 -11.17 -9.14 8.35
CA GLN A 160 -12.45 -9.23 9.06
C GLN A 160 -12.26 -9.70 10.50
N ALA A 161 -11.46 -10.75 10.71
CA ALA A 161 -11.18 -11.29 12.04
C ALA A 161 -10.43 -10.28 12.95
N ASN A 162 -9.65 -9.37 12.37
CA ASN A 162 -8.83 -8.41 13.11
C ASN A 162 -9.49 -7.02 13.23
N GLY A 163 -10.81 -6.97 13.44
CA GLY A 163 -11.55 -5.74 13.70
C GLY A 163 -12.09 -5.06 12.44
N ASN A 164 -12.45 -5.84 11.42
CA ASN A 164 -12.98 -5.36 10.14
C ASN A 164 -12.07 -4.30 9.49
N ARG A 165 -10.76 -4.55 9.52
CA ARG A 165 -9.77 -3.66 8.92
C ARG A 165 -9.88 -3.68 7.41
N GLN A 166 -9.28 -2.69 6.77
CA GLN A 166 -9.37 -2.49 5.34
C GLN A 166 -7.99 -2.51 4.71
N ALA A 167 -7.89 -3.02 3.49
CA ALA A 167 -6.70 -2.98 2.67
C ALA A 167 -7.00 -2.43 1.27
N ILE A 168 -5.96 -1.98 0.57
CA ILE A 168 -6.02 -1.63 -0.85
C ILE A 168 -4.94 -2.42 -1.60
N LEU A 169 -5.31 -2.98 -2.76
CA LEU A 169 -4.36 -3.63 -3.67
C LEU A 169 -3.63 -2.54 -4.47
N SER A 170 -2.57 -2.01 -3.90
CA SER A 170 -1.99 -0.77 -4.36
C SER A 170 -0.94 -0.93 -5.47
N GLU A 171 -0.52 -2.17 -5.75
CA GLU A 171 0.14 -2.57 -7.00
C GLU A 171 -0.28 -4.00 -7.38
N THR A 172 -0.66 -4.17 -8.65
CA THR A 172 -0.92 -5.45 -9.33
C THR A 172 -0.76 -5.24 -10.83
N GLY A 173 -0.51 -6.30 -11.59
CA GLY A 173 -0.39 -6.23 -13.04
C GLY A 173 -0.01 -7.56 -13.69
N GLY A 174 -0.04 -7.55 -15.01
CA GLY A 174 0.36 -8.67 -15.86
C GLY A 174 0.69 -8.16 -17.26
N GLY A 175 1.30 -9.02 -18.09
CA GLY A 175 1.56 -8.71 -19.48
C GLY A 175 0.28 -8.60 -20.32
N ASN A 176 0.43 -8.12 -21.57
CA ASN A 176 -0.67 -8.06 -22.52
C ASN A 176 -0.84 -9.42 -23.22
N THR A 177 -1.31 -10.42 -22.48
CA THR A 177 -1.44 -11.82 -22.89
C THR A 177 -2.82 -12.36 -22.51
N ALA A 178 -3.26 -13.41 -23.21
CA ALA A 178 -4.58 -14.01 -22.98
C ALA A 178 -4.74 -14.60 -21.56
N SER A 179 -3.66 -15.12 -20.98
CA SER A 179 -3.66 -15.58 -19.58
C SER A 179 -3.94 -14.41 -18.64
N CYS A 180 -3.20 -13.31 -18.80
CA CYS A 180 -3.38 -12.13 -17.97
C CYS A 180 -4.72 -11.42 -18.15
N GLU A 181 -5.28 -11.37 -19.36
CA GLU A 181 -6.64 -10.84 -19.55
C GLU A 181 -7.68 -11.57 -18.70
N THR A 182 -7.53 -12.89 -18.54
CA THR A 182 -8.43 -13.73 -17.74
C THR A 182 -8.13 -13.63 -16.25
N ASP A 183 -6.87 -13.80 -15.87
CA ASP A 183 -6.48 -13.92 -14.47
C ASP A 183 -6.54 -12.58 -13.73
N VAL A 184 -6.08 -11.49 -14.35
CA VAL A 184 -6.23 -10.13 -13.79
C VAL A 184 -7.71 -9.78 -13.70
N GLY A 185 -8.51 -10.11 -14.71
CA GLY A 185 -9.96 -9.88 -14.68
C GLY A 185 -10.63 -10.57 -13.47
N THR A 186 -10.21 -11.80 -13.17
CA THR A 186 -10.73 -12.60 -12.06
C THR A 186 -10.28 -12.06 -10.70
N GLU A 187 -9.01 -11.69 -10.55
CA GLU A 187 -8.47 -11.04 -9.35
C GLU A 187 -9.25 -9.77 -9.01
N LEU A 188 -9.37 -8.86 -9.99
CA LEU A 188 -10.01 -7.56 -9.80
C LEU A 188 -11.52 -7.69 -9.52
N ALA A 189 -12.17 -8.71 -10.09
CA ALA A 189 -13.56 -9.03 -9.78
C ALA A 189 -13.74 -9.44 -8.31
N LEU A 190 -12.82 -10.26 -7.76
CA LEU A 190 -12.83 -10.62 -6.35
C LEU A 190 -12.54 -9.42 -5.44
N VAL A 191 -11.55 -8.59 -5.78
CA VAL A 191 -11.22 -7.36 -5.04
C VAL A 191 -12.46 -6.46 -4.96
N LYS A 192 -13.16 -6.26 -6.09
CA LYS A 192 -14.40 -5.48 -6.16
C LYS A 192 -15.53 -6.10 -5.31
N ALA A 193 -15.72 -7.41 -5.38
CA ALA A 193 -16.76 -8.12 -4.63
C ALA A 193 -16.50 -8.10 -3.10
N SER A 194 -15.25 -7.93 -2.69
CA SER A 194 -14.82 -7.94 -1.29
C SER A 194 -14.94 -6.58 -0.58
N TYR A 195 -15.43 -5.54 -1.26
CA TYR A 195 -15.75 -4.26 -0.63
C TYR A 195 -16.80 -4.45 0.49
N PRO A 196 -16.64 -3.84 1.68
CA PRO A 196 -15.70 -2.77 2.02
C PRO A 196 -14.35 -3.25 2.60
N THR A 197 -14.07 -4.56 2.65
CA THR A 197 -12.81 -5.07 3.24
C THR A 197 -11.61 -4.74 2.35
N LEU A 198 -11.77 -4.91 1.03
CA LEU A 198 -10.81 -4.42 0.04
C LEU A 198 -11.38 -3.16 -0.62
N LEU A 199 -10.65 -2.05 -0.53
CA LEU A 199 -11.14 -0.74 -0.96
C LEU A 199 -11.06 -0.51 -2.47
N GLY A 200 -10.26 -1.32 -3.16
CA GLY A 200 -10.03 -1.21 -4.60
C GLY A 200 -8.60 -1.59 -4.95
N PHE A 201 -8.17 -1.15 -6.13
CA PHE A 201 -6.88 -1.48 -6.69
C PHE A 201 -6.27 -0.31 -7.46
N THR A 202 -4.95 -0.32 -7.64
CA THR A 202 -4.25 0.49 -8.63
C THR A 202 -3.34 -0.38 -9.46
N MET A 203 -3.54 -0.37 -10.78
CA MET A 203 -2.70 -1.12 -11.71
C MET A 203 -1.30 -0.52 -11.74
N TYR A 204 -0.28 -1.35 -11.62
CA TYR A 204 1.07 -0.95 -11.94
C TYR A 204 1.22 -0.91 -13.46
N VAL A 205 1.64 0.25 -13.97
CA VAL A 205 2.07 0.39 -15.35
C VAL A 205 3.45 1.01 -15.35
N GLY A 206 4.43 0.28 -15.88
CA GLY A 206 5.68 0.89 -16.29
C GLY A 206 5.35 1.86 -17.42
N LEU A 207 5.42 3.17 -17.16
CA LEU A 207 5.45 4.13 -18.26
C LEU A 207 6.71 3.83 -19.08
N PRO A 208 6.62 3.51 -20.38
CA PRO A 208 7.82 3.36 -21.19
C PRO A 208 8.52 4.72 -21.25
N LEU A 209 9.66 4.85 -20.57
CA LEU A 209 10.63 5.94 -20.79
C LEU A 209 11.45 5.73 -22.08
N HIS A 210 11.12 4.71 -22.88
CA HIS A 210 11.68 4.49 -24.20
C HIS A 210 11.22 5.61 -25.15
N GLY A 211 11.94 6.73 -25.15
CA GLY A 211 11.70 7.87 -26.05
C GLY A 211 12.21 9.24 -25.58
N LEU A 212 12.84 9.34 -24.40
CA LEU A 212 13.39 10.62 -23.89
C LEU A 212 14.90 10.59 -23.59
N MET A 213 15.65 9.65 -24.18
CA MET A 213 17.11 9.76 -24.30
C MET A 213 17.50 10.02 -25.74
#